data_AF-A0A382SG31-F1
#
_entry.id   AF-A0A382SG31-F1
#
_cell.length_a   1.000
_cell.length_b   1.000
_cell.length_c   1.000
_cell.angle_alpha   90.00
_cell.angle_beta   90.00
_cell.angle_gamma   90.00
#
_symmetry.space_group_name_H-M   'P 1'
#
loop_
_entity.id
_entity.type
_entity.pdbx_description
1 polymer ?
#
loop_
_entity_poly.entity_id
_entity_poly.type
_entity_poly.pdbx_seq_one_letter_code
_entity_poly.pdbx_strand_id
1 'polypeptide(L)' 'RMQQGKRMVVVGTSWRGTETKDTYSLFGFTKAYTEILDACR' A
#
# COMPACT_ATOMS: atom_id res chain seq x y z
N ARG A 1 2.48 7.48 -7.97
CA ARG A 1 3.20 6.74 -6.89
C ARG A 1 2.34 6.72 -5.62
N MET A 2 2.56 5.79 -4.70
CA MET A 2 1.77 5.65 -3.47
C MET A 2 1.73 6.93 -2.62
N GLN A 3 2.83 7.69 -2.58
CA GLN A 3 2.94 8.98 -1.87
C GLN A 3 1.95 10.07 -2.33
N GLN A 4 1.43 9.97 -3.55
CA GLN A 4 0.50 10.95 -4.14
C GLN A 4 -0.96 10.45 -4.16
N GLY A 5 -1.17 9.16 -3.86
CA GLY A 5 -2.48 8.52 -3.90
C GLY A 5 -3.19 8.59 -2.55
N LYS A 6 -4.53 8.47 -2.57
CA LYS A 6 -5.35 8.35 -1.34
C LYS A 6 -5.80 6.91 -1.07
N ARG A 7 -5.81 6.06 -2.10
CA ARG A 7 -6.28 4.68 -2.06
C ARG A 7 -5.53 3.83 -3.07
N MET A 8 -5.29 2.58 -2.72
CA MET A 8 -4.74 1.55 -3.60
C MET A 8 -5.72 0.39 -3.65
N VAL A 9 -5.96 -0.14 -4.86
CA VAL A 9 -6.79 -1.31 -5.09
C VAL A 9 -5.91 -2.37 -5.71
N VAL A 10 -5.80 -3.51 -5.06
CA VAL A 10 -5.06 -4.68 -5.54
C VAL A 10 -6.08 -5.74 -5.88
N VAL A 11 -6.00 -6.25 -7.11
CA VAL A 11 -6.81 -7.38 -7.57
C VAL A 11 -5.90 -8.54 -7.86
N GLY A 12 -6.33 -9.74 -7.50
CA GLY A 12 -5.56 -10.95 -7.75
C GLY A 12 -6.36 -12.20 -7.44
N THR A 13 -5.69 -13.34 -7.56
CA THR A 13 -6.27 -14.63 -7.21
C THR A 13 -5.51 -15.18 -6.02
N SER A 14 -6.22 -15.48 -4.94
CA SER A 14 -5.61 -16.13 -3.78
C SER A 14 -5.14 -17.54 -4.15
N TRP A 15 -4.23 -18.10 -3.35
CA TRP A 15 -3.78 -19.49 -3.50
C TRP A 15 -4.93 -20.52 -3.54
N ARG A 16 -6.08 -20.16 -2.96
CA ARG A 16 -7.28 -21.00 -2.91
C ARG A 16 -8.14 -20.90 -4.18
N GLY A 17 -7.73 -20.11 -5.18
CA GLY A 17 -8.44 -19.89 -6.43
C GLY A 17 -9.52 -18.81 -6.39
N THR A 18 -9.71 -18.13 -5.26
CA THR A 18 -10.70 -17.04 -5.14
C THR A 18 -10.13 -15.73 -5.64
N GLU A 19 -10.86 -15.01 -6.49
CA GLU A 19 -10.55 -13.62 -6.83
C GLU A 19 -10.69 -12.71 -5.60
N THR A 20 -9.65 -11.94 -5.31
CA THR A 20 -9.62 -11.00 -4.19
C THR A 20 -9.48 -9.58 -4.72
N LYS A 21 -10.10 -8.66 -3.98
CA LYS A 21 -9.98 -7.23 -4.20
C LYS A 21 -9.68 -6.56 -2.87
N ASP A 22 -8.42 -6.24 -2.68
CA ASP A 22 -7.93 -5.62 -1.46
C ASP A 22 -7.86 -4.10 -1.66
N THR A 23 -8.46 -3.36 -0.73
CA THR A 23 -8.50 -1.90 -0.78
C THR A 23 -7.77 -1.33 0.42
N TYR A 24 -6.69 -0.61 0.16
CA TYR A 24 -5.87 0.01 1.18
C TYR A 24 -5.97 1.53 1.13
N SER A 25 -6.07 2.14 2.31
CA SER A 25 -5.87 3.57 2.47
C SER A 25 -4.40 3.92 2.28
N LEU A 26 -4.12 5.02 1.59
CA LEU A 26 -2.76 5.58 1.45
C LEU A 26 -2.55 6.83 2.31
N PHE A 27 -3.54 7.20 3.14
CA PHE A 27 -3.38 8.31 4.07
C PHE A 27 -2.23 8.03 5.04
N GLY A 28 -1.27 8.96 5.10
CA GLY A 28 -0.08 8.85 5.94
C GLY A 28 1.09 8.08 5.32
N PHE A 29 0.93 7.49 4.13
CA PHE A 29 1.99 6.68 3.49
C PHE A 29 3.30 7.45 3.34
N THR A 30 3.25 8.70 2.87
CA THR A 30 4.46 9.51 2.65
C THR A 30 5.24 9.73 3.92
N LYS A 31 4.56 10.03 5.04
CA LYS A 31 5.20 10.26 6.34
C LYS A 31 5.87 8.99 6.86
N ALA A 32 5.16 7.86 6.81
CA ALA A 32 5.73 6.58 7.23
C ALA A 32 6.94 6.19 6.38
N TYR A 33 6.86 6.41 5.06
CA TYR A 33 7.96 6.13 4.14
C TYR A 33 9.21 6.98 4.44
N THR A 34 9.03 8.29 4.71
CA THR A 34 10.16 9.16 5.06
C THR A 34 10.79 8.78 6.40
N GLU A 35 9.98 8.48 7.42
CA GLU A 35 10.48 8.08 8.74
C GLU A 35 11.31 6.79 8.67
N ILE A 36 10.87 5.81 7.86
CA ILE A 36 11.62 4.56 7.65
C ILE A 36 12.97 4.84 6.97
N LEU A 37 13.00 5.70 5.95
CA LEU A 37 14.24 6.05 5.26
C LEU A 37 15.23 6.76 6.18
N ASP A 38 14.74 7.65 7.03
CA ASP A 38 15.59 8.36 8.00
C ASP A 38 16.12 7.40 9.08
N ALA A 39 15.32 6.42 9.52
CA ALA A 39 15.73 5.43 10.52
C ALA A 39 16.80 4.43 10.00
N CYS A 40 16.82 4.17 8.69
CA CYS A 40 17.79 3.27 8.06
C CYS A 40 19.06 3.97 7.55
N ARG A 41 19.22 5.27 7.83
CA ARG A 41 20.36 6.09 7.41
C ARG A 41 21.46 6.12 8.47
#